data_AF-A0A2A9CKY1-F1
#
_entry.id   AF-A0A2A9CKY1-F1
#
_cell.length_a   1.000
_cell.length_b   1.000
_cell.length_c   1.000
_cell.angle_alpha   90.00
_cell.angle_beta   90.00
_cell.angle_gamma   90.00
#
_symmetry.space_group_name_H-M   'P 1'
#
loop_
_entity.id
_entity.type
_entity.pdbx_description
1 polymer ?
#
loop_
_entity_poly.entity_id
_entity_poly.type
_entity_poly.pdbx_seq_one_letter_code
_entity_poly.pdbx_strand_id
1 'polypeptide(L)'
;MMEYIAIFCGMTGMFLMINLFFAFLYLISKIAGSWFYRWASHDELGLLVILSFPLLGLTQYAASRCYEKFNWFIARMLLILYAMLLFILAILFFILFDLL
;
A
#
# COMPACT_ATOMS: atom_id res chain seq x y z
N MET A 1 10.64 -23.46 11.86
CA MET A 1 11.27 -22.12 11.78
C MET A 1 11.09 -21.52 10.39
N MET A 2 11.46 -22.26 9.33
CA MET A 2 11.20 -21.87 7.93
C MET A 2 9.72 -21.61 7.65
N GLU A 3 8.81 -22.45 8.17
CA GLU A 3 7.35 -22.25 8.04
C GLU A 3 6.85 -20.91 8.58
N TYR A 4 7.41 -20.40 9.69
CA TYR A 4 7.03 -19.09 10.21
C TYR A 4 7.49 -17.96 9.28
N ILE A 5 8.68 -18.09 8.68
CA ILE A 5 9.23 -17.12 7.74
C ILE A 5 8.40 -17.09 6.45
N ALA A 6 7.96 -18.25 5.97
CA ALA A 6 7.03 -18.36 4.85
C ALA A 6 5.72 -17.63 5.16
N ILE A 7 5.08 -17.89 6.32
CA ILE A 7 3.85 -17.21 6.72
C ILE A 7 4.03 -15.68 6.74
N PHE A 8 5.14 -15.18 7.28
CA PHE A 8 5.45 -13.75 7.25
C PHE A 8 5.60 -13.22 5.82
N CYS A 9 6.28 -13.94 4.92
CA CYS A 9 6.40 -13.55 3.51
C CYS A 9 5.04 -13.49 2.81
N GLY A 10 4.18 -14.47 3.03
CA GLY A 10 2.82 -14.50 2.48
C GLY A 10 1.97 -13.32 2.99
N MET A 11 2.02 -13.03 4.30
CA MET A 11 1.33 -11.88 4.88
C MET A 11 1.85 -10.56 4.30
N THR A 12 3.16 -10.38 4.19
CA THR A 12 3.76 -9.19 3.57
C THR A 12 3.36 -9.04 2.10
N GLY A 13 3.35 -10.13 1.32
CA GLY A 13 2.87 -10.12 -0.06
C GLY A 13 1.41 -9.65 -0.18
N MET A 14 0.54 -10.17 0.69
CA MET A 14 -0.87 -9.73 0.74
C MET A 14 -0.99 -8.24 1.10
N PHE A 15 -0.17 -7.74 2.03
CA PHE A 15 -0.16 -6.32 2.39
C PHE A 15 0.34 -5.42 1.25
N LEU A 16 1.33 -5.85 0.50
CA LEU A 16 1.82 -5.12 -0.67
C LEU A 16 0.75 -5.03 -1.77
N MET A 17 -0.07 -6.07 -1.94
CA MET A 17 -1.22 -6.04 -2.85
C MET A 17 -2.29 -5.02 -2.43
N ILE A 18 -2.57 -4.92 -1.12
CA ILE A 18 -3.48 -3.90 -0.62
C ILE A 18 -2.92 -2.49 -0.87
N ASN A 19 -1.62 -2.25 -0.61
CA ASN A 19 -0.98 -0.97 -0.93
C ASN A 19 -1.03 -0.66 -2.44
N LEU A 20 -0.84 -1.66 -3.29
CA LEU A 20 -0.94 -1.52 -4.74
C LEU A 20 -2.35 -1.09 -5.17
N PHE A 21 -3.39 -1.69 -4.57
CA PHE A 21 -4.77 -1.28 -4.78
C PHE A 21 -5.00 0.19 -4.38
N PHE A 22 -4.49 0.61 -3.21
CA PHE A 22 -4.55 2.01 -2.80
C PHE A 22 -3.78 2.93 -3.74
N ALA A 23 -2.62 2.51 -4.25
CA ALA A 23 -1.85 3.29 -5.22
C ALA A 23 -2.65 3.54 -6.50
N PHE A 24 -3.42 2.55 -6.97
CA PHE A 24 -4.34 2.73 -8.10
C PHE A 24 -5.49 3.68 -7.78
N LEU A 25 -6.10 3.58 -6.59
CA LEU A 25 -7.13 4.53 -6.16
C LEU A 25 -6.60 5.97 -6.18
N TYR A 26 -5.38 6.16 -5.70
CA TYR A 26 -4.69 7.45 -5.69
C TYR A 26 -4.34 7.97 -7.08
N LEU A 27 -3.97 7.07 -7.99
CA LEU A 27 -3.68 7.41 -9.39
C LEU A 27 -4.94 7.91 -10.11
N ILE A 28 -6.08 7.26 -9.88
CA ILE A 28 -7.39 7.68 -10.40
C ILE A 28 -7.77 9.03 -9.81
N SER A 29 -7.82 9.14 -8.48
CA SER A 29 -8.21 10.38 -7.81
C SER A 29 -7.66 10.46 -6.38
N LYS A 30 -6.96 11.56 -6.07
CA LYS A 30 -6.51 11.91 -4.72
C LYS A 30 -7.69 11.95 -3.72
N ILE A 31 -8.84 12.48 -4.16
CA ILE A 31 -10.02 12.62 -3.30
C ILE A 31 -10.60 11.24 -2.98
N ALA A 32 -10.70 10.35 -3.98
CA ALA A 32 -11.20 9.00 -3.78
C ALA A 32 -10.28 8.18 -2.86
N GLY A 33 -8.95 8.24 -3.10
CA GLY A 33 -7.97 7.54 -2.24
C GLY A 33 -8.00 8.04 -0.79
N SER A 34 -8.09 9.36 -0.59
CA SER A 34 -8.11 9.95 0.75
C SER A 34 -9.41 9.66 1.50
N TRP A 35 -10.56 9.74 0.83
CA TRP A 35 -11.86 9.38 1.42
C TRP A 35 -11.95 7.89 1.73
N PHE A 36 -11.44 7.02 0.85
CA PHE A 36 -11.46 5.58 1.08
C PHE A 36 -10.55 5.18 2.24
N TYR A 37 -9.36 5.78 2.35
CA TYR A 37 -8.50 5.61 3.53
C TYR A 37 -9.18 6.11 4.79
N ARG A 38 -9.79 7.30 4.74
CA ARG A 38 -10.51 7.85 5.89
C ARG A 38 -11.64 6.91 6.30
N TRP A 39 -12.49 6.48 5.38
CA TRP A 39 -13.58 5.51 5.61
C TRP A 39 -13.06 4.20 6.22
N ALA A 40 -12.01 3.60 5.65
CA ALA A 40 -11.38 2.39 6.19
C ALA A 40 -10.75 2.58 7.58
N SER A 41 -10.43 3.81 7.97
CA SER A 41 -9.78 4.14 9.25
C SER A 41 -10.72 4.73 10.31
N HIS A 42 -11.92 5.22 9.95
CA HIS A 42 -12.76 6.01 10.86
C HIS A 42 -13.85 5.21 11.58
N ASP A 43 -14.47 4.20 10.95
CA ASP A 43 -15.73 3.65 11.48
C ASP A 43 -15.61 2.32 12.22
N GLU A 44 -14.51 1.56 12.09
CA GLU A 44 -14.41 0.24 12.73
C GLU A 44 -13.05 0.05 13.42
N LEU A 45 -13.04 0.18 14.75
CA LEU A 45 -12.00 -0.25 15.69
C LEU A 45 -10.71 0.59 15.70
N GLY A 46 -10.47 1.34 16.79
CA GLY A 46 -9.18 2.00 17.05
C GLY A 46 -7.94 1.07 17.05
N LEU A 47 -8.14 -0.24 17.13
CA LEU A 47 -7.11 -1.27 16.90
C LEU A 47 -6.76 -1.44 15.41
N LEU A 48 -7.74 -1.30 14.52
CA LEU A 48 -7.54 -1.36 13.08
C LEU A 48 -6.71 -0.17 12.61
N VAL A 49 -6.83 1.01 13.22
CA VAL A 49 -5.98 2.17 12.91
C VAL A 49 -4.51 1.87 13.21
N ILE A 50 -4.18 1.22 14.34
CA ILE A 50 -2.80 0.86 14.69
C ILE A 50 -2.24 -0.20 13.73
N LEU A 51 -3.07 -1.16 13.32
CA LEU A 51 -2.66 -2.18 12.34
C LEU A 51 -2.58 -1.60 10.91
N SER A 52 -3.50 -0.71 10.54
CA SER A 52 -3.61 -0.12 9.21
C SER A 52 -2.70 1.10 9.00
N PHE A 53 -2.13 1.69 10.05
CA PHE A 53 -1.16 2.78 9.91
C PHE A 53 0.13 2.34 9.20
N PRO A 54 0.81 1.24 9.59
CA PRO A 54 1.93 0.72 8.82
C PRO A 54 1.49 0.06 7.50
N LEU A 55 0.25 -0.45 7.42
CA LEU A 55 -0.20 -1.25 6.27
C LEU A 55 -0.86 -0.45 5.15
N LEU A 56 -1.65 0.58 5.44
CA LEU A 56 -2.35 1.43 4.48
C LEU A 56 -1.80 2.86 4.48
N GLY A 57 -1.27 3.30 5.63
CA GLY A 57 -0.74 4.64 5.82
C GLY A 57 0.49 4.94 4.98
N LEU A 58 1.27 3.92 4.57
CA LEU A 58 2.46 4.10 3.72
C LEU A 58 2.10 4.68 2.34
N THR A 59 1.12 4.08 1.67
CA THR A 59 0.65 4.58 0.37
C THR A 59 -0.07 5.91 0.50
N GLN A 60 -0.90 6.07 1.55
CA GLN A 60 -1.57 7.34 1.89
C GLN A 60 -0.56 8.47 2.08
N TYR A 61 0.50 8.23 2.85
CA TYR A 61 1.54 9.19 3.17
C TYR A 61 2.36 9.54 1.94
N ALA A 62 2.84 8.54 1.20
CA ALA A 62 3.59 8.73 -0.04
C ALA A 62 2.79 9.53 -1.07
N ALA A 63 1.51 9.18 -1.27
CA ALA A 63 0.63 9.89 -2.19
C ALA A 63 0.39 11.33 -1.72
N SER A 64 0.08 11.54 -0.44
CA SER A 64 -0.19 12.88 0.09
C SER A 64 1.03 13.79 -0.06
N ARG A 65 2.23 13.31 0.28
CA ARG A 65 3.48 14.05 0.08
C ARG A 65 3.77 14.35 -1.38
N CYS A 66 3.50 13.40 -2.29
CA CYS A 66 3.69 13.64 -3.73
C CYS A 66 2.73 14.71 -4.25
N TYR A 67 1.46 14.66 -3.86
CA TYR A 67 0.46 15.64 -4.29
C TYR A 67 0.59 17.01 -3.62
N GLU A 68 1.24 17.12 -2.46
CA GLU A 68 1.54 18.41 -1.81
C GLU A 68 2.78 19.08 -2.38
N LYS A 69 3.80 18.29 -2.74
CA LYS A 69 5.11 18.81 -3.16
C LYS A 69 5.23 19.02 -4.67
N PHE A 70 4.50 18.26 -5.47
CA PHE A 70 4.63 18.26 -6.92
C PHE A 70 3.33 18.58 -7.64
N ASN A 71 3.45 18.99 -8.91
CA ASN A 71 2.31 19.14 -9.81
C ASN A 71 1.57 17.80 -9.97
N TRP A 72 0.26 17.88 -10.25
CA TRP A 72 -0.63 16.72 -10.38
C TRP A 72 -0.11 15.64 -11.36
N PHE A 73 0.57 16.05 -12.44
CA PHE A 73 1.17 15.14 -13.42
C PHE A 73 2.39 14.39 -12.84
N ILE A 74 3.30 15.11 -12.19
CA ILE A 74 4.50 14.52 -11.56
C ILE A 74 4.09 13.59 -10.41
N ALA A 75 3.08 13.99 -9.62
CA ALA A 75 2.54 13.15 -8.56
C ALA A 75 2.00 11.80 -9.10
N ARG A 76 1.31 11.81 -10.25
CA ARG A 76 0.85 10.58 -10.91
C ARG A 76 2.01 9.73 -11.43
N MET A 77 3.03 10.34 -12.03
CA MET A 77 4.22 9.61 -12.50
C MET A 77 4.97 8.94 -11.34
N LEU A 78 5.11 9.64 -10.21
CA LEU A 78 5.72 9.08 -9.00
C LEU A 78 4.88 7.94 -8.40
N LEU A 79 3.54 8.07 -8.43
CA LEU A 79 2.65 7.00 -7.99
C LEU A 79 2.69 5.77 -8.90
N ILE A 80 2.88 5.94 -10.21
CA ILE A 80 3.10 4.83 -11.14
C ILE A 80 4.40 4.11 -10.80
N LEU A 81 5.50 4.84 -10.61
CA LEU A 81 6.78 4.26 -10.18
C LEU A 81 6.66 3.52 -8.85
N TYR A 82 5.95 4.10 -7.88
CA TYR A 82 5.66 3.47 -6.59
C TYR A 82 4.83 2.20 -6.75
N ALA A 83 3.79 2.21 -7.58
CA ALA A 83 2.98 1.03 -7.87
C ALA A 83 3.79 -0.08 -8.54
N MET A 84 4.67 0.25 -9.49
CA MET A 84 5.57 -0.73 -10.11
C MET A 84 6.52 -1.36 -9.08
N LEU A 85 7.07 -0.54 -8.17
CA LEU A 85 7.93 -1.03 -7.09
C LEU A 85 7.17 -1.96 -6.15
N LEU A 86 5.96 -1.59 -5.73
CA LEU A 86 5.10 -2.45 -4.90
C LEU A 86 4.76 -3.76 -5.59
N PHE A 87 4.48 -3.74 -6.88
CA PHE A 87 4.15 -4.92 -7.66
C PHE A 87 5.33 -5.89 -7.75
N ILE A 88 6.55 -5.38 -8.05
CA ILE A 88 7.77 -6.20 -8.07
C ILE A 88 8.02 -6.81 -6.69
N LEU A 89 7.88 -6.01 -5.63
CA LEU A 89 8.07 -6.48 -4.26
C LEU A 89 7.05 -7.56 -3.90
N ALA A 90 5.78 -7.39 -4.28
CA ALA A 90 4.73 -8.37 -4.03
C ALA A 90 5.06 -9.71 -4.71
N ILE A 91 5.48 -9.68 -5.98
CA ILE A 91 5.90 -10.89 -6.71
C ILE A 91 7.06 -11.58 -5.99
N LEU A 92 8.09 -10.82 -5.58
CA LEU A 92 9.24 -11.39 -4.87
C LEU A 92 8.83 -12.07 -3.57
N PHE A 93 7.95 -11.45 -2.78
CA PHE A 93 7.45 -12.03 -1.54
C PHE A 93 6.58 -13.27 -1.77
N PHE A 94 5.79 -13.32 -2.85
CA PHE A 94 5.03 -14.51 -3.21
C PHE A 94 5.92 -15.66 -3.71
N ILE A 95 6.97 -15.36 -4.48
CA ILE A 95 7.97 -16.37 -4.88
C ILE A 95 8.70 -16.91 -3.64
N LEU A 96 9.11 -16.02 -2.73
CA LEU A 96 9.73 -16.43 -1.47
C LEU A 96 8.80 -17.26 -0.60
N PHE A 97 7.49 -16.96 -0.60
CA PHE A 97 6.50 -17.77 0.12
C PHE A 97 6.39 -19.20 -0.42
N ASP A 98 6.45 -19.38 -1.74
CA ASP A 98 6.38 -20.71 -2.37
C ASP A 98 7.68 -21.52 -2.17
N LEU A 99 8.82 -20.85 -2.02
CA LEU A 99 10.14 -21.50 -1.93
C LEU A 99 10.50 -21.99 -0.51
N LEU A 100 9.91 -21.43 0.54
CA LEU A 100 10.45 -21.41 1.91
C LEU A 100 9.58 -22.24 2.88
#